data_AF-A0A382Y2H8-F1
#
_entry.id   AF-A0A382Y2H8-F1
#
_cell.length_a   1.000
_cell.length_b   1.000
_cell.length_c   1.000
_cell.angle_alpha   90.00
_cell.angle_beta   90.00
_cell.angle_gamma   90.00
#
_symmetry.space_group_name_H-M   'P 1'
#
loop_
_entity.id
_entity.type
_entity.pdbx_description
1 polymer ?
#
loop_
_entity_poly.entity_id
_entity_poly.type
_entity_poly.pdbx_seq_one_letter_code
_entity_poly.pdbx_strand_id
1 'polypeptide(L)'
;MPYKIMMSIVCIVPLIFSLAFVAIPEFFVLQWYPSAEGLALEIAITHRYDMAGMLFMVVCFAFQSRNVEKVDNQKAILLGAAIAFSAMCAVIISIALFRGIPLDIPPMIATGTLAALSFWSRSKLS
;
A
#
# COMPACT_ATOMS: atom_id res chain seq x y z
N MET A 1 1.05 -6.62 -18.77
CA MET A 1 1.14 -7.79 -17.86
C MET A 1 -0.26 -8.43 -17.79
N PRO A 2 -0.40 -9.75 -17.66
CA PRO A 2 -1.73 -10.36 -17.47
C PRO A 2 -2.42 -9.83 -16.21
N TYR A 3 -3.72 -9.54 -16.29
CA TYR A 3 -4.51 -8.95 -15.19
C TYR A 3 -4.33 -9.70 -13.87
N LYS A 4 -4.47 -11.04 -13.90
CA LYS A 4 -4.36 -11.89 -12.71
C LYS A 4 -2.99 -11.79 -12.04
N ILE A 5 -1.91 -11.65 -12.81
CA ILE A 5 -0.55 -11.46 -12.28
C ILE A 5 -0.45 -10.08 -11.65
N MET A 6 -0.91 -9.03 -12.34
CA MET A 6 -0.88 -7.66 -11.81
C MET A 6 -1.64 -7.56 -10.48
N MET A 7 -2.85 -8.12 -10.40
CA MET A 7 -3.62 -8.14 -9.16
C MET A 7 -2.96 -8.96 -8.05
N SER A 8 -2.23 -10.04 -8.38
CA SER A 8 -1.46 -10.79 -7.39
C SER A 8 -0.32 -9.94 -6.83
N ILE A 9 0.33 -9.11 -7.64
CA ILE A 9 1.37 -8.17 -7.18
C ILE A 9 0.75 -7.06 -6.32
N VAL A 10 -0.39 -6.49 -6.74
CA VAL A 10 -1.18 -5.52 -5.95
C VAL A 10 -1.55 -6.09 -4.58
N CYS A 11 -1.73 -7.40 -4.47
CA CYS A 11 -2.04 -8.09 -3.22
C CYS A 11 -0.79 -8.34 -2.36
N ILE A 12 0.33 -8.78 -2.95
CA ILE A 12 1.53 -9.19 -2.22
C ILE A 12 2.17 -8.01 -1.49
N VAL A 13 2.26 -6.84 -2.13
CA VAL A 13 2.93 -5.68 -1.53
C VAL A 13 2.27 -5.21 -0.23
N PRO A 14 0.96 -4.88 -0.18
CA PRO A 14 0.29 -4.52 1.07
C PRO A 14 0.25 -5.68 2.08
N LEU A 15 0.27 -6.94 1.63
CA LEU A 15 0.39 -8.09 2.54
C LEU A 15 1.73 -8.08 3.28
N ILE A 16 2.84 -7.80 2.61
CA ILE A 16 4.15 -7.68 3.26
C ILE A 16 4.13 -6.58 4.34
N PHE A 17 3.58 -5.41 4.03
CA PHE A 17 3.47 -4.31 5.00
C PHE A 17 2.52 -4.64 6.16
N SER A 18 1.39 -5.28 5.87
CA SER A 18 0.46 -5.75 6.90
C SER A 18 1.16 -6.70 7.88
N LEU A 19 1.87 -7.72 7.36
CA LEU A 19 2.62 -8.65 8.20
C LEU A 19 3.74 -7.96 8.98
N ALA A 20 4.47 -7.04 8.35
CA ALA A 20 5.55 -6.30 9.01
C ALA A 20 5.03 -5.41 10.15
N PHE A 21 3.88 -4.76 9.96
CA PHE A 21 3.24 -3.96 11.02
C PHE A 21 2.72 -4.80 12.18
N VAL A 22 2.37 -6.06 11.97
CA VAL A 22 2.04 -6.99 13.07
C VAL A 22 3.31 -7.49 13.76
N ALA A 23 4.34 -7.86 12.98
CA ALA A 23 5.52 -8.53 13.50
C ALA A 23 6.50 -7.60 14.23
N ILE A 24 6.72 -6.40 13.70
CA ILE A 24 7.72 -5.43 14.19
C ILE A 24 7.20 -3.98 14.14
N PRO A 25 6.03 -3.66 14.74
CA PRO A 25 5.43 -2.32 14.67
C PRO A 25 6.34 -1.22 15.23
N GLU A 26 7.02 -1.51 16.34
CA GLU A 26 7.89 -0.55 17.05
C GLU A 26 9.02 -0.04 16.14
N PHE A 27 9.62 -0.92 15.32
CA PHE A 27 10.63 -0.54 14.34
C PHE A 27 10.12 0.57 13.43
N PHE A 28 8.91 0.41 12.87
CA PHE A 28 8.32 1.43 11.99
C PHE A 28 7.91 2.70 12.73
N VAL A 29 7.50 2.61 14.00
CA VAL A 29 7.17 3.80 14.79
C VAL A 29 8.43 4.63 15.05
N LEU A 30 9.50 4.01 15.52
CA LEU A 30 10.72 4.72 15.91
C LEU A 30 11.50 5.27 14.70
N GLN A 31 11.34 4.70 13.50
CA GLN A 31 11.87 5.32 12.28
C GLN A 31 11.19 6.68 11.97
N TRP A 32 9.90 6.80 12.26
CA TRP A 32 9.12 8.02 12.00
C TRP A 32 9.16 9.00 13.19
N TYR A 33 9.23 8.47 14.40
CA TYR A 33 9.21 9.20 15.66
C TYR A 33 10.30 8.67 16.61
N PRO A 34 11.58 9.01 16.39
CA PRO A 34 12.70 8.44 17.16
C PRO A 34 12.65 8.74 18.66
N SER A 35 12.00 9.84 19.04
CA SER A 35 11.83 10.28 20.42
C SER A 35 10.51 9.82 21.06
N ALA A 36 9.73 8.96 20.38
CA ALA A 36 8.48 8.46 20.95
C ALA A 36 8.76 7.48 22.10
N GLU A 37 8.17 7.75 23.26
CA GLU A 37 8.31 6.93 24.46
C GLU A 37 7.01 6.89 25.28
N GLY A 38 6.92 5.95 26.21
CA GLY A 38 5.75 5.76 27.08
C GLY A 38 4.44 5.64 26.29
N LEU A 39 3.43 6.40 26.72
CA LEU A 39 2.10 6.37 26.10
C LEU A 39 2.11 6.74 24.61
N ALA A 40 2.99 7.64 24.17
CA ALA A 40 3.06 8.04 22.77
C ALA A 40 3.53 6.88 21.88
N LEU A 41 4.49 6.09 22.36
CA LEU A 41 4.98 4.89 21.67
C LEU A 41 3.89 3.81 21.62
N GLU A 42 3.20 3.56 22.74
CA GLU A 42 2.11 2.58 22.81
C GLU A 42 0.95 2.92 21.86
N ILE A 43 0.53 4.20 21.79
CA ILE A 43 -0.50 4.66 20.86
C ILE A 43 -0.06 4.43 19.41
N ALA A 44 1.17 4.79 19.07
CA ALA A 44 1.68 4.64 17.72
C ALA A 44 1.82 3.17 17.31
N ILE A 45 2.25 2.29 18.22
CA ILE A 45 2.28 0.83 18.00
C ILE A 45 0.87 0.29 17.79
N THR A 46 -0.09 0.69 18.64
CA THR A 46 -1.50 0.30 18.50
C THR A 46 -2.04 0.68 17.12
N HIS A 47 -1.72 1.89 16.66
CA HIS A 47 -2.15 2.35 15.34
C HIS A 47 -1.52 1.54 14.19
N ARG A 48 -0.31 1.00 14.35
CA ARG A 48 0.28 0.09 13.35
C ARG A 48 -0.49 -1.23 13.27
N TYR A 49 -1.01 -1.76 14.37
CA TYR A 49 -1.89 -2.93 14.33
C TYR A 49 -3.21 -2.64 13.61
N ASP A 50 -3.83 -1.49 13.86
CA ASP A 50 -5.04 -1.07 13.14
C ASP A 50 -4.78 -0.94 11.64
N MET A 51 -3.66 -0.29 11.26
CA MET A 51 -3.22 -0.20 9.87
C MET A 51 -2.97 -1.56 9.23
N ALA A 52 -2.40 -2.51 9.98
CA ALA A 52 -2.19 -3.87 9.49
C ALA A 52 -3.51 -4.57 9.15
N GLY A 53 -4.52 -4.42 10.00
CA GLY A 53 -5.87 -4.93 9.74
C GLY A 53 -6.52 -4.29 8.51
N MET A 54 -6.40 -2.97 8.37
CA MET A 54 -6.90 -2.25 7.19
C MET A 54 -6.22 -2.70 5.90
N LEU A 55 -4.89 -2.85 5.91
CA LEU A 55 -4.14 -3.39 4.76
C LEU A 55 -4.57 -4.82 4.44
N PHE A 56 -4.80 -5.67 5.44
CA PHE A 56 -5.25 -7.04 5.24
C PHE A 56 -6.63 -7.11 4.60
N MET A 57 -7.56 -6.22 4.97
CA MET A 57 -8.86 -6.11 4.28
C MET A 57 -8.68 -5.79 2.79
N VAL A 58 -7.80 -4.84 2.45
CA VAL A 58 -7.49 -4.47 1.06
C VAL A 58 -6.88 -5.66 0.31
N VAL A 59 -5.95 -6.38 0.94
CA VAL A 59 -5.34 -7.62 0.40
C VAL A 59 -6.42 -8.63 0.02
N CYS A 60 -7.37 -8.90 0.91
CA CYS A 60 -8.47 -9.84 0.64
C CYS A 60 -9.31 -9.41 -0.56
N PHE A 61 -9.72 -8.14 -0.64
CA PHE A 61 -10.50 -7.66 -1.78
C PHE A 61 -9.72 -7.71 -3.10
N ALA A 62 -8.45 -7.28 -3.09
CA ALA A 62 -7.58 -7.32 -4.26
C ALA A 62 -7.30 -8.76 -4.72
N PHE A 63 -7.13 -9.69 -3.78
CA PHE A 63 -6.94 -11.10 -4.09
C PHE A 63 -8.17 -11.68 -4.78
N GLN A 64 -9.37 -11.42 -4.27
CA GLN A 64 -10.61 -11.92 -4.86
C GLN A 64 -10.86 -11.32 -6.25
N SER A 65 -10.53 -10.04 -6.45
CA SER A 65 -10.75 -9.37 -7.73
C SER A 65 -9.92 -9.96 -8.87
N ARG A 66 -8.83 -10.67 -8.59
CA ARG A 66 -7.96 -11.29 -9.62
C ARG A 66 -8.67 -12.30 -10.54
N ASN A 67 -9.84 -12.80 -10.12
CA ASN A 67 -10.63 -13.80 -10.85
C ASN A 67 -11.76 -13.18 -11.68
N VAL A 68 -11.82 -11.85 -11.82
CA VAL A 68 -12.81 -11.20 -12.68
C VAL A 68 -12.50 -11.49 -14.15
N GLU A 69 -13.49 -11.99 -14.91
CA GLU A 69 -13.31 -12.41 -16.31
C GLU A 69 -13.53 -11.28 -17.32
N LYS A 70 -14.54 -10.42 -17.11
CA LYS A 70 -14.91 -9.36 -18.05
C LYS A 70 -13.81 -8.30 -18.14
N VAL A 71 -13.27 -8.09 -19.34
CA VAL A 71 -12.13 -7.18 -19.60
C VAL A 71 -12.42 -5.75 -19.16
N ASP A 72 -13.62 -5.21 -19.41
CA ASP A 72 -13.96 -3.84 -18.99
C ASP A 72 -13.98 -3.69 -17.46
N ASN A 73 -14.44 -4.73 -16.75
CA ASN A 73 -14.39 -4.75 -15.29
C ASN A 73 -12.94 -4.83 -14.80
N GLN A 74 -12.10 -5.62 -15.45
CA GLN A 74 -10.66 -5.67 -15.14
C GLN A 74 -10.01 -4.30 -15.34
N LYS A 75 -10.33 -3.60 -16.44
CA LYS A 75 -9.84 -2.24 -16.73
C LYS A 75 -10.29 -1.23 -15.66
N ALA A 76 -11.52 -1.33 -15.17
CA ALA A 76 -12.03 -0.48 -14.09
C ALA A 76 -11.31 -0.75 -12.76
N ILE A 77 -11.11 -2.03 -12.40
CA ILE A 77 -10.40 -2.42 -11.18
C ILE A 77 -8.94 -1.96 -11.21
N LEU A 78 -8.24 -2.13 -12.34
CA LEU A 78 -6.86 -1.64 -12.48
C LEU A 78 -6.76 -0.11 -12.41
N LEU A 79 -7.78 0.62 -12.89
CA LEU A 79 -7.83 2.07 -12.71
C LEU A 79 -7.99 2.43 -11.23
N GLY A 80 -8.90 1.75 -10.52
CA GLY A 80 -9.05 1.92 -9.07
C GLY A 80 -7.76 1.64 -8.31
N ALA A 81 -7.07 0.55 -8.65
CA ALA A 81 -5.75 0.23 -8.07
C ALA A 81 -4.72 1.34 -8.37
N ALA A 82 -4.63 1.81 -9.61
CA ALA A 82 -3.71 2.88 -9.99
C ALA A 82 -3.97 4.15 -9.16
N ILE A 83 -5.22 4.57 -9.02
CA ILE A 83 -5.61 5.75 -8.24
C ILE A 83 -5.26 5.55 -6.75
N ALA A 84 -5.60 4.39 -6.17
CA ALA A 84 -5.33 4.11 -4.76
C ALA A 84 -3.82 4.18 -4.44
N PHE A 85 -2.98 3.56 -5.28
CA PHE A 85 -1.53 3.59 -5.08
C PHE A 85 -0.92 4.97 -5.39
N SER A 86 -1.44 5.71 -6.37
CA SER A 86 -1.04 7.09 -6.62
C SER A 86 -1.35 7.99 -5.42
N ALA A 87 -2.54 7.86 -4.83
CA ALA A 87 -2.94 8.62 -3.66
C ALA A 87 -2.01 8.32 -2.46
N MET A 88 -1.71 7.03 -2.22
CA MET A 88 -0.78 6.65 -1.16
C MET A 88 0.64 7.20 -1.38
N CYS A 89 1.15 7.13 -2.62
CA CYS A 89 2.45 7.70 -2.97
C CYS A 89 2.48 9.21 -2.72
N ALA A 90 1.42 9.93 -3.13
CA ALA A 90 1.28 11.36 -2.90
C ALA A 90 1.21 11.70 -1.40
N VAL A 91 0.54 10.88 -0.58
CA VAL A 91 0.53 11.03 0.88
C VAL A 91 1.93 10.87 1.46
N ILE A 92 2.69 9.85 1.07
CA ILE A 92 4.07 9.63 1.54
C ILE A 92 4.95 10.85 1.22
N ILE A 93 4.88 11.35 0.00
CA ILE A 93 5.62 12.55 -0.42
C ILE A 93 5.18 13.78 0.38
N SER A 94 3.86 13.96 0.57
CA SER A 94 3.30 15.10 1.29
C SER A 94 3.72 15.11 2.75
N ILE A 95 3.77 13.96 3.41
CA ILE A 95 4.23 13.87 4.80
C ILE A 95 5.68 14.34 4.89
N ALA A 96 6.55 13.92 3.97
CA ALA A 96 7.93 14.39 3.97
C ALA A 96 8.07 15.89 3.73
N LEU A 97 7.30 16.45 2.80
CA LEU A 97 7.36 17.87 2.45
C LEU A 97 6.78 18.79 3.53
N PHE A 98 5.67 18.39 4.16
CA PHE A 98 4.89 19.28 5.03
C PHE A 98 5.02 18.98 6.52
N ARG A 99 5.51 17.80 6.91
CA ARG A 99 5.66 17.41 8.32
C ARG A 99 7.12 17.26 8.76
N GLY A 100 8.07 17.41 7.84
CA GLY A 100 9.51 17.28 8.15
C GLY A 100 9.93 15.87 8.55
N ILE A 101 9.09 14.87 8.27
CA ILE A 101 9.41 13.47 8.52
C ILE A 101 10.27 12.95 7.36
N PRO A 102 11.33 12.17 7.61
CA PRO A 102 12.11 11.57 6.53
C PRO A 102 11.22 10.81 5.54
N LEU A 103 11.56 10.96 4.26
CA LEU A 103 10.84 10.32 3.18
C LEU A 103 10.99 8.80 3.27
N ASP A 104 9.87 8.08 3.37
CA ASP A 104 9.90 6.62 3.39
C ASP A 104 10.07 6.09 1.97
N ILE A 105 11.34 5.99 1.56
CA ILE A 105 11.74 5.67 0.18
C ILE A 105 11.18 4.31 -0.28
N PRO A 106 11.30 3.19 0.48
CA PRO A 106 10.82 1.90 -0.01
C PRO A 106 9.29 1.87 -0.26
N PRO A 107 8.42 2.33 0.66
CA PRO A 107 6.98 2.42 0.40
C PRO A 107 6.62 3.39 -0.72
N MET A 108 7.33 4.52 -0.87
CA MET A 108 7.08 5.44 -1.98
C MET A 108 7.37 4.78 -3.33
N ILE A 109 8.53 4.14 -3.48
CA ILE A 109 8.90 3.43 -4.71
C ILE A 109 7.89 2.32 -4.98
N ALA A 110 7.50 1.55 -3.97
CA ALA A 110 6.54 0.46 -4.12
C ALA A 110 5.18 0.97 -4.60
N THR A 111 4.62 1.99 -3.95
CA THR A 111 3.31 2.58 -4.30
C THR A 111 3.34 3.27 -5.66
N GLY A 112 4.35 4.09 -5.95
CA GLY A 112 4.52 4.72 -7.26
C GLY A 112 4.67 3.70 -8.40
N THR A 113 5.46 2.64 -8.18
CA THR A 113 5.64 1.56 -9.17
C THR A 113 4.34 0.80 -9.42
N LEU A 114 3.60 0.44 -8.36
CA LEU A 114 2.31 -0.24 -8.49
C LEU A 114 1.28 0.61 -9.23
N ALA A 115 1.26 1.92 -9.01
CA ALA A 115 0.39 2.83 -9.73
C ALA A 115 0.70 2.82 -11.24
N ALA A 116 1.98 2.98 -11.61
CA ALA A 116 2.43 2.97 -12.99
C ALA A 116 2.15 1.62 -13.68
N LEU A 117 2.48 0.51 -13.01
CA LEU A 117 2.24 -0.84 -13.53
C LEU A 117 0.75 -1.14 -13.67
N SER A 118 -0.10 -0.68 -12.75
CA SER A 118 -1.56 -0.87 -12.84
C SER A 118 -2.13 -0.13 -14.05
N PHE A 119 -1.70 1.12 -14.26
CA PHE A 119 -2.10 1.92 -15.42
C PHE A 119 -1.60 1.33 -16.73
N TRP A 120 -0.35 0.87 -16.78
CA TRP A 120 0.22 0.22 -17.96
C TRP A 120 -0.44 -1.13 -18.25
N SER A 121 -0.70 -1.94 -17.23
CA SER A 121 -1.41 -3.20 -17.39
C SER A 121 -2.83 -2.98 -17.94
N ARG A 122 -3.50 -1.91 -17.51
CA ARG A 122 -4.82 -1.51 -18.01
C ARG A 122 -4.79 -1.15 -19.50
N SER A 123 -3.80 -0.38 -19.95
CA SER A 123 -3.71 0.05 -21.35
C SER A 123 -3.36 -1.10 -22.31
N LYS A 124 -2.85 -2.22 -21.79
CA LYS A 124 -2.52 -3.43 -22.55
C LYS A 124 -3.61 -4.49 -22.57
N LEU A 125 -4.70 -4.32 -21.83
CA LEU A 125 -5.87 -5.18 -21.93
C LEU A 125 -6.63 -4.83 -23.22
N SER A 126 -6.71 -5.76 -24.16
CA SER A 126 -7.58 -5.68 -25.34
C SER A 126 -8.98 -6.13 -24.96
#